data_AF-A0A158L1Z1-F1
#
_entry.id   AF-A0A158L1Z1-F1
#
_cell.length_a   1.000
_cell.length_b   1.000
_cell.length_c   1.000
_cell.angle_alpha   90.00
_cell.angle_beta   90.00
_cell.angle_gamma   90.00
#
_symmetry.space_group_name_H-M   'P 1'
#
loop_
_entity.id
_entity.type
_entity.pdbx_description
1 polymer ?
#
loop_
_entity_poly.entity_id
_entity_poly.type
_entity_poly.pdbx_seq_one_letter_code
_entity_poly.pdbx_strand_id
1 'polypeptide(L)'
;MKPDKLDALTYWALDYLSRTPDRSLRAMLDAAIERKYSASPGETFYTGGGAQTFNNFEATDNSRILTVHRAFQHSVNLVFVRMMRDIVHYEMIQTVGPQSQWLDDPAARHLYLTRFADQESRVYMGRFYKKYHGRSTDEALAIMLRSVRKSPPKIATVLRSVNPDESQEWFDTRMRAALKGTPAEWLSSEDLANLYAKYGVEKFNLNDRGYIASVHPLELWTVNYLRNHPLASVDDIQEASRDVRATTYSWLFKTRYHATQDRRIKRMIEAEAFVQIGKSWRALGYPFASLTPSYATAVGASGDRPAALAQLIGTIANDGKTLPTQSIATLEFAKDTPYETRFAHAATAPRAVLSPEICDVVHQLLRDVVLGGTAKRLADGITLPDGRRLDVYGKTGTGDQRLNVFARGARLIESRKVNRTATFVFVIGDRFFGTLTAYVHEPYAARYDFTSALSVQLLKSLTPALQTLLGDGDSATLASPAERSDEQVSDIR
;
A
#
# COMPACT_ATOMS: atom_id res chain seq x y z
N MET A 1 17.90 -29.94 -3.22
CA MET A 1 16.85 -29.32 -2.38
C MET A 1 15.68 -28.96 -3.29
N LYS A 2 14.45 -29.35 -2.96
CA LYS A 2 13.25 -29.05 -3.78
C LYS A 2 12.61 -27.77 -3.21
N PRO A 3 12.47 -26.68 -3.99
CA PRO A 3 11.88 -25.43 -3.48
C PRO A 3 10.45 -25.62 -2.97
N ASP A 4 9.96 -24.70 -2.13
CA ASP A 4 8.55 -24.69 -1.73
C ASP A 4 7.67 -24.43 -2.95
N LYS A 5 6.55 -25.17 -3.07
CA LYS A 5 5.64 -25.11 -4.24
C LYS A 5 5.13 -23.71 -4.57
N LEU A 6 5.09 -22.80 -3.61
CA LEU A 6 4.70 -21.41 -3.83
C LEU A 6 5.82 -20.52 -4.37
N ASP A 7 7.07 -20.95 -4.27
CA ASP A 7 8.24 -20.22 -4.76
C ASP A 7 8.46 -20.41 -6.26
N ALA A 8 7.53 -19.87 -7.05
CA ALA A 8 7.61 -19.94 -8.51
C ALA A 8 8.89 -19.28 -9.06
N LEU A 9 9.46 -18.30 -8.35
CA LEU A 9 10.68 -17.60 -8.76
C LEU A 9 11.91 -18.50 -8.63
N THR A 10 12.13 -19.10 -7.46
CA THR A 10 13.25 -20.02 -7.24
C THR A 10 13.11 -21.27 -8.09
N TYR A 11 11.89 -21.81 -8.24
CA TYR A 11 11.65 -22.91 -9.15
C TYR A 11 12.06 -22.58 -10.58
N TRP A 12 11.60 -21.45 -11.12
CA TRP A 12 11.95 -21.03 -12.47
C TRP A 12 13.46 -20.80 -12.63
N ALA A 13 14.11 -20.19 -11.65
CA ALA A 13 15.55 -19.93 -11.69
C ALA A 13 16.38 -21.22 -11.74
N LEU A 14 16.09 -22.18 -10.84
CA LEU A 14 16.78 -23.47 -10.84
C LEU A 14 16.52 -24.25 -12.12
N ASP A 15 15.28 -24.23 -12.59
CA ASP A 15 14.85 -24.88 -13.81
C ASP A 15 15.59 -24.33 -15.05
N TYR A 16 15.68 -23.00 -15.18
CA TYR A 16 16.43 -22.34 -16.24
C TYR A 16 17.92 -22.69 -16.18
N LEU A 17 18.57 -22.54 -15.03
CA LEU A 17 20.00 -22.81 -14.86
C LEU A 17 20.36 -24.28 -15.08
N SER A 18 19.42 -25.20 -14.85
CA SER A 18 19.63 -26.63 -15.09
C SER A 18 19.61 -27.02 -16.57
N ARG A 19 18.92 -26.26 -17.43
CA ARG A 19 18.71 -26.61 -18.84
C ARG A 19 19.45 -25.72 -19.83
N THR A 20 19.82 -24.51 -19.44
CA THR A 20 20.44 -23.54 -20.35
C THR A 20 21.97 -23.65 -20.31
N PRO A 21 22.64 -23.68 -21.48
CA PRO A 21 24.10 -23.67 -21.56
C PRO A 21 24.70 -22.30 -21.17
N ASP A 22 24.11 -21.20 -21.65
CA ASP A 22 24.47 -19.85 -21.22
C ASP A 22 23.78 -19.52 -19.88
N ARG A 23 24.61 -19.32 -18.85
CA ARG A 23 24.17 -19.01 -17.49
C ARG A 23 24.55 -17.58 -17.07
N SER A 24 24.89 -16.73 -18.04
CA SER A 24 25.15 -15.33 -17.79
C SER A 24 23.92 -14.64 -17.22
N LEU A 25 24.14 -13.63 -16.36
CA LEU A 25 23.06 -12.84 -15.78
C LEU A 25 22.19 -12.23 -16.88
N ARG A 26 22.82 -11.72 -17.95
CA ARG A 26 22.10 -11.09 -19.07
C ARG A 26 21.12 -12.05 -19.73
N ALA A 27 21.58 -13.25 -20.14
CA ALA A 27 20.72 -14.25 -20.77
C ALA A 27 19.55 -14.66 -19.86
N MET A 28 19.80 -14.78 -18.56
CA MET A 28 18.76 -15.09 -17.58
C MET A 28 17.75 -13.95 -17.42
N LEU A 29 18.20 -12.69 -17.38
CA LEU A 29 17.29 -11.52 -17.31
C LEU A 29 16.42 -11.40 -18.57
N ASP A 30 17.00 -11.59 -19.75
CA ASP A 30 16.26 -11.60 -21.02
C ASP A 30 15.23 -12.74 -21.03
N ALA A 31 15.57 -13.92 -20.52
CA ALA A 31 14.61 -15.02 -20.37
C ALA A 31 13.53 -14.74 -19.30
N ALA A 32 13.87 -13.99 -18.24
CA ALA A 32 12.94 -13.66 -17.16
C ALA A 32 11.79 -12.77 -17.65
N ILE A 33 12.08 -11.80 -18.53
CA ILE A 33 11.06 -10.91 -19.10
C ILE A 33 10.15 -11.64 -20.13
N GLU A 34 10.58 -12.79 -20.63
CA GLU A 34 9.77 -13.63 -21.53
C GLU A 34 8.87 -14.64 -20.80
N ARG A 35 8.89 -14.65 -19.46
CA ARG A 35 7.95 -15.44 -18.66
C ARG A 35 6.51 -15.01 -18.91
N LYS A 36 5.62 -16.00 -18.99
CA LYS A 36 4.21 -15.81 -19.36
C LYS A 36 3.27 -15.85 -18.16
N TYR A 37 2.29 -14.96 -18.17
CA TYR A 37 1.21 -14.92 -17.19
C TYR A 37 -0.14 -14.74 -17.88
N SER A 38 -1.20 -15.29 -17.27
CA SER A 38 -2.57 -15.04 -17.73
C SER A 38 -2.99 -13.61 -17.41
N ALA A 39 -3.54 -12.91 -18.39
CA ALA A 39 -4.19 -11.62 -18.21
C ALA A 39 -5.67 -11.76 -17.78
N SER A 40 -6.15 -12.96 -17.46
CA SER A 40 -7.56 -13.19 -17.13
C SER A 40 -7.98 -12.58 -15.78
N PRO A 41 -9.10 -11.84 -15.73
CA PRO A 41 -9.69 -11.32 -14.50
C PRO A 41 -10.53 -12.36 -13.74
N GLY A 42 -10.62 -13.61 -14.24
CA GLY A 42 -11.46 -14.66 -13.64
C GLY A 42 -10.97 -15.19 -12.28
N GLU A 43 -9.78 -14.81 -11.83
CA GLU A 43 -9.24 -15.21 -10.53
C GLU A 43 -9.60 -14.21 -9.43
N THR A 44 -10.05 -14.73 -8.29
CA THR A 44 -10.13 -13.97 -7.04
C THR A 44 -8.85 -14.17 -6.25
N PHE A 45 -8.17 -13.08 -5.92
CA PHE A 45 -6.94 -13.05 -5.14
C PHE A 45 -7.27 -12.79 -3.67
N TYR A 46 -6.70 -13.59 -2.76
CA TYR A 46 -6.81 -13.34 -1.32
C TYR A 46 -5.54 -12.65 -0.83
N THR A 47 -5.60 -11.33 -0.71
CA THR A 47 -4.45 -10.45 -0.44
C THR A 47 -4.92 -9.16 0.26
N GLY A 48 -4.07 -8.51 1.05
CA GLY A 48 -4.45 -7.29 1.77
C GLY A 48 -5.53 -7.50 2.83
N GLY A 49 -5.66 -8.74 3.34
CA GLY A 49 -6.64 -9.11 4.36
C GLY A 49 -8.05 -9.39 3.84
N GLY A 50 -8.26 -9.47 2.52
CA GLY A 50 -9.56 -9.75 1.93
C GLY A 50 -9.49 -10.39 0.54
N ALA A 51 -10.66 -10.70 -0.02
CA ALA A 51 -10.79 -11.11 -1.41
C ALA A 51 -10.75 -9.86 -2.32
N GLN A 52 -9.95 -9.92 -3.37
CA GLN A 52 -9.80 -8.87 -4.37
C GLN A 52 -9.88 -9.45 -5.78
N THR A 53 -10.52 -8.71 -6.68
CA THR A 53 -10.50 -8.98 -8.11
C THR A 53 -9.87 -7.78 -8.80
N PHE A 54 -9.20 -8.04 -9.93
CA PHE A 54 -8.51 -7.03 -10.72
C PHE A 54 -9.01 -7.09 -12.15
N ASN A 55 -8.94 -5.96 -12.84
CA ASN A 55 -9.30 -5.85 -14.25
C ASN A 55 -8.16 -5.20 -15.03
N ASN A 56 -8.01 -5.60 -16.31
CA ASN A 56 -7.18 -4.85 -17.24
C ASN A 56 -7.91 -3.58 -17.70
N PHE A 57 -7.14 -2.63 -18.21
CA PHE A 57 -7.70 -1.43 -18.83
C PHE A 57 -8.45 -1.79 -20.12
N GLU A 58 -7.81 -2.60 -20.99
CA GLU A 58 -8.43 -3.11 -22.22
C GLU A 58 -9.01 -4.51 -21.99
N ALA A 59 -10.32 -4.66 -22.19
CA ALA A 59 -10.99 -5.95 -21.99
C ALA A 59 -10.55 -7.03 -23.00
N THR A 60 -10.01 -6.63 -24.16
CA THR A 60 -9.46 -7.53 -25.18
C THR A 60 -8.25 -8.31 -24.68
N ASP A 61 -7.57 -7.82 -23.62
CA ASP A 61 -6.45 -8.54 -23.01
C ASP A 61 -6.91 -9.69 -22.09
N ASN A 62 -8.17 -9.69 -21.65
CA ASN A 62 -8.66 -10.63 -20.61
C ASN A 62 -8.57 -12.12 -21.00
N SER A 63 -8.47 -12.46 -22.28
CA SER A 63 -8.33 -13.84 -22.75
C SER A 63 -6.88 -14.24 -23.05
N ARG A 64 -5.91 -13.32 -22.90
CA ARG A 64 -4.54 -13.52 -23.37
C ARG A 64 -3.63 -14.11 -22.29
N ILE A 65 -2.60 -14.80 -22.75
CA ILE A 65 -1.41 -15.15 -21.96
C ILE A 65 -0.25 -14.36 -22.55
N LEU A 66 0.36 -13.49 -21.75
CA LEU A 66 1.34 -12.52 -22.21
C LEU A 66 2.67 -12.70 -21.48
N THR A 67 3.76 -12.40 -22.17
CA THR A 67 5.07 -12.27 -21.56
C THR A 67 5.13 -11.01 -20.69
N VAL A 68 6.01 -10.96 -19.69
CA VAL A 68 6.24 -9.75 -18.89
C VAL A 68 6.60 -8.57 -19.79
N HIS A 69 7.44 -8.81 -20.80
CA HIS A 69 7.81 -7.85 -21.82
C HIS A 69 6.57 -7.27 -22.54
N ARG A 70 5.72 -8.11 -23.14
CA ARG A 70 4.51 -7.62 -23.84
C ARG A 70 3.53 -6.93 -22.89
N ALA A 71 3.38 -7.43 -21.68
CA ALA A 71 2.56 -6.78 -20.67
C ALA A 71 3.11 -5.41 -20.24
N PHE A 72 4.43 -5.25 -20.20
CA PHE A 72 5.10 -3.98 -19.92
C PHE A 72 4.87 -2.95 -21.02
N GLN A 73 5.05 -3.38 -22.28
CA GLN A 73 4.81 -2.54 -23.47
C GLN A 73 3.37 -1.99 -23.51
N HIS A 74 2.38 -2.82 -23.18
CA HIS A 74 0.96 -2.49 -23.30
C HIS A 74 0.25 -2.16 -21.97
N SER A 75 0.97 -2.15 -20.84
CA SER A 75 0.41 -1.88 -19.50
C SER A 75 -0.70 -2.85 -19.06
N VAL A 76 -0.48 -4.16 -19.21
CA VAL A 76 -1.51 -5.17 -18.88
C VAL A 76 -1.47 -5.54 -17.39
N ASN A 77 -2.39 -4.99 -16.62
CA ASN A 77 -2.44 -5.05 -15.14
C ASN A 77 -2.32 -6.46 -14.55
N LEU A 78 -3.08 -7.43 -15.06
CA LEU A 78 -3.20 -8.75 -14.43
C LEU A 78 -1.88 -9.54 -14.45
N VAL A 79 -1.00 -9.26 -15.42
CA VAL A 79 0.34 -9.85 -15.46
C VAL A 79 1.19 -9.33 -14.29
N PHE A 80 1.15 -8.02 -14.01
CA PHE A 80 1.85 -7.41 -12.88
C PHE A 80 1.32 -7.87 -11.53
N VAL A 81 -0.01 -7.99 -11.38
CA VAL A 81 -0.63 -8.52 -10.16
C VAL A 81 -0.15 -9.94 -9.86
N ARG A 82 -0.02 -10.79 -10.89
CA ARG A 82 0.46 -12.17 -10.74
C ARG A 82 1.96 -12.26 -10.50
N MET A 83 2.73 -11.42 -11.16
CA MET A 83 4.16 -11.28 -10.87
C MET A 83 4.38 -10.81 -9.42
N MET A 84 3.57 -9.88 -8.94
CA MET A 84 3.60 -9.42 -7.55
C MET A 84 3.25 -10.52 -6.57
N ARG A 85 2.27 -11.38 -6.88
CA ARG A 85 1.98 -12.59 -6.10
C ARG A 85 3.21 -13.48 -5.99
N ASP A 86 3.91 -13.72 -7.09
CA ASP A 86 5.12 -14.56 -7.10
C ASP A 86 6.26 -13.91 -6.29
N ILE A 87 6.45 -12.58 -6.38
CA ILE A 87 7.41 -11.82 -5.55
C ILE A 87 7.05 -11.91 -4.06
N VAL A 88 5.78 -11.72 -3.71
CA VAL A 88 5.33 -11.83 -2.32
C VAL A 88 5.54 -13.23 -1.78
N HIS A 89 5.18 -14.28 -2.53
CA HIS A 89 5.42 -15.65 -2.10
C HIS A 89 6.90 -15.95 -1.87
N TYR A 90 7.77 -15.49 -2.78
CA TYR A 90 9.21 -15.58 -2.60
C TYR A 90 9.66 -14.90 -1.28
N GLU A 91 9.26 -13.66 -1.06
CA GLU A 91 9.62 -12.89 0.15
C GLU A 91 9.05 -13.49 1.44
N MET A 92 7.84 -14.06 1.40
CA MET A 92 7.28 -14.81 2.52
C MET A 92 8.20 -15.98 2.89
N ILE A 93 8.66 -16.74 1.91
CA ILE A 93 9.50 -17.93 2.12
C ILE A 93 10.90 -17.53 2.57
N GLN A 94 11.48 -16.47 2.00
CA GLN A 94 12.78 -15.95 2.44
C GLN A 94 12.74 -15.42 3.87
N THR A 95 11.63 -14.79 4.27
CA THR A 95 11.51 -14.15 5.60
C THR A 95 11.22 -15.15 6.71
N VAL A 96 10.30 -16.10 6.49
CA VAL A 96 9.80 -17.00 7.56
C VAL A 96 9.92 -18.49 7.25
N GLY A 97 10.51 -18.85 6.11
CA GLY A 97 10.66 -20.24 5.68
C GLY A 97 9.44 -20.81 4.94
N PRO A 98 9.53 -22.08 4.49
CA PRO A 98 8.47 -22.78 3.76
C PRO A 98 7.20 -22.93 4.60
N GLN A 99 6.06 -23.13 3.93
CA GLN A 99 4.75 -23.14 4.59
C GLN A 99 4.64 -24.14 5.75
N SER A 100 5.31 -25.29 5.63
CA SER A 100 5.31 -26.33 6.66
C SER A 100 5.89 -25.87 8.00
N GLN A 101 6.77 -24.86 8.02
CA GLN A 101 7.39 -24.37 9.25
C GLN A 101 6.48 -23.46 10.07
N TRP A 102 5.39 -22.94 9.50
CA TRP A 102 4.53 -21.96 10.19
C TRP A 102 3.03 -22.23 10.09
N LEU A 103 2.57 -23.04 9.13
CA LEU A 103 1.20 -23.58 9.13
C LEU A 103 1.12 -24.88 9.92
N ASP A 104 2.03 -25.81 9.64
CA ASP A 104 1.92 -27.19 10.11
C ASP A 104 2.61 -27.39 11.47
N ASP A 105 3.54 -26.50 11.85
CA ASP A 105 4.18 -26.51 13.17
C ASP A 105 3.26 -25.93 14.26
N PRO A 106 2.85 -26.71 15.28
CA PRO A 106 1.90 -26.25 16.31
C PRO A 106 2.41 -25.07 17.15
N ALA A 107 3.73 -24.99 17.42
CA ALA A 107 4.31 -23.96 18.26
C ALA A 107 4.37 -22.61 17.52
N ALA A 108 4.86 -22.60 16.29
CA ALA A 108 4.86 -21.44 15.41
C ALA A 108 3.43 -20.96 15.13
N ARG A 109 2.51 -21.89 14.85
CA ARG A 109 1.09 -21.59 14.67
C ARG A 109 0.51 -20.88 15.89
N HIS A 110 0.75 -21.42 17.08
CA HIS A 110 0.27 -20.81 18.32
C HIS A 110 0.87 -19.40 18.52
N LEU A 111 2.17 -19.22 18.29
CA LEU A 111 2.86 -17.93 18.39
C LEU A 111 2.23 -16.88 17.45
N TYR A 112 2.03 -17.24 16.18
CA TYR A 112 1.40 -16.34 15.21
C TYR A 112 -0.04 -15.99 15.62
N LEU A 113 -0.86 -16.97 16.01
CA LEU A 113 -2.24 -16.68 16.43
C LEU A 113 -2.30 -15.78 17.67
N THR A 114 -1.38 -15.94 18.61
CA THR A 114 -1.26 -15.07 19.79
C THR A 114 -0.87 -13.65 19.40
N ARG A 115 0.11 -13.47 18.50
CA ARG A 115 0.47 -12.15 17.96
C ARG A 115 -0.70 -11.50 17.23
N PHE A 116 -1.40 -12.28 16.40
CA PHE A 116 -2.59 -11.82 15.68
C PHE A 116 -3.67 -11.33 16.65
N ALA A 117 -3.98 -12.13 17.67
CA ALA A 117 -4.98 -11.79 18.68
C ALA A 117 -4.61 -10.51 19.42
N ASP A 118 -3.36 -10.33 19.83
CA ASP A 118 -2.92 -9.10 20.50
C ASP A 118 -2.99 -7.88 19.58
N GLN A 119 -2.48 -7.97 18.34
CA GLN A 119 -2.53 -6.87 17.38
C GLN A 119 -3.97 -6.46 17.02
N GLU A 120 -4.83 -7.42 16.66
CA GLU A 120 -6.20 -7.12 16.25
C GLU A 120 -7.03 -6.58 17.43
N SER A 121 -6.86 -7.17 18.62
CA SER A 121 -7.57 -6.73 19.82
C SER A 121 -7.18 -5.30 20.23
N ARG A 122 -5.90 -4.92 20.15
CA ARG A 122 -5.44 -3.54 20.41
C ARG A 122 -6.08 -2.52 19.47
N VAL A 123 -6.26 -2.87 18.18
CA VAL A 123 -6.95 -2.01 17.20
C VAL A 123 -8.41 -1.80 17.61
N TYR A 124 -9.11 -2.86 18.02
CA TYR A 124 -10.48 -2.74 18.53
C TYR A 124 -10.54 -1.91 19.82
N MET A 125 -9.64 -2.13 20.77
CA MET A 125 -9.56 -1.34 22.01
C MET A 125 -9.36 0.14 21.73
N GLY A 126 -8.42 0.51 20.86
CA GLY A 126 -8.18 1.91 20.50
C GLY A 126 -9.41 2.55 19.82
N ARG A 127 -10.12 1.79 18.97
CA ARG A 127 -11.37 2.24 18.35
C ARG A 127 -12.47 2.47 19.39
N PHE A 128 -12.67 1.56 20.32
CA PHE A 128 -13.69 1.69 21.36
C PHE A 128 -13.33 2.79 22.36
N TYR A 129 -12.07 2.91 22.75
CA TYR A 129 -11.60 4.03 23.56
C TYR A 129 -11.93 5.37 22.92
N LYS A 130 -11.57 5.58 21.64
CA LYS A 130 -11.90 6.82 20.93
C LYS A 130 -13.42 7.08 20.86
N LYS A 131 -14.23 6.03 20.84
CA LYS A 131 -15.69 6.12 20.80
C LYS A 131 -16.30 6.57 22.14
N TYR A 132 -15.71 6.17 23.27
CA TYR A 132 -16.32 6.29 24.60
C TYR A 132 -15.55 7.19 25.59
N HIS A 133 -14.28 7.47 25.37
CA HIS A 133 -13.48 8.33 26.25
C HIS A 133 -14.10 9.73 26.35
N GLY A 134 -14.15 10.26 27.58
CA GLY A 134 -14.74 11.57 27.90
C GLY A 134 -16.28 11.62 27.84
N ARG A 135 -16.95 10.49 27.62
CA ARG A 135 -18.42 10.39 27.69
C ARG A 135 -18.87 10.11 29.11
N SER A 136 -20.02 10.66 29.49
CA SER A 136 -20.68 10.23 30.73
C SER A 136 -21.20 8.80 30.60
N THR A 137 -21.48 8.15 31.74
CA THR A 137 -22.06 6.80 31.78
C THR A 137 -23.31 6.67 30.91
N ASP A 138 -24.22 7.65 31.00
CA ASP A 138 -25.46 7.68 30.25
C ASP A 138 -25.25 7.91 28.75
N GLU A 139 -24.31 8.78 28.38
CA GLU A 139 -23.95 9.01 26.99
C GLU A 139 -23.33 7.76 26.35
N ALA A 140 -22.40 7.10 27.05
CA ALA A 140 -21.75 5.88 26.58
C ALA A 140 -22.76 4.75 26.37
N LEU A 141 -23.68 4.56 27.33
CA LEU A 141 -24.77 3.60 27.21
C LEU A 141 -25.68 3.92 26.01
N ALA A 142 -26.10 5.18 25.85
CA ALA A 142 -26.92 5.61 24.73
C ALA A 142 -26.23 5.38 23.37
N ILE A 143 -24.93 5.69 23.27
CA ILE A 143 -24.12 5.43 22.06
C ILE A 143 -24.09 3.93 21.73
N MET A 144 -23.89 3.06 22.72
CA MET A 144 -23.86 1.62 22.51
C MET A 144 -25.22 1.10 22.02
N LEU A 145 -26.31 1.46 22.71
CA LEU A 145 -27.66 0.99 22.40
C LEU A 145 -28.15 1.40 21.00
N ARG A 146 -27.65 2.50 20.42
CA ARG A 146 -27.96 2.89 19.03
C ARG A 146 -27.57 1.84 17.99
N SER A 147 -26.51 1.07 18.27
CA SER A 147 -26.01 0.03 17.36
C SER A 147 -26.58 -1.38 17.66
N VAL A 148 -27.30 -1.51 18.76
CA VAL A 148 -27.85 -2.79 19.24
C VAL A 148 -29.27 -2.95 18.71
N ARG A 149 -29.58 -4.11 18.15
CA ARG A 149 -30.96 -4.43 17.75
C ARG A 149 -31.86 -4.41 19.00
N LYS A 150 -32.93 -3.63 18.94
CA LYS A 150 -33.95 -3.52 19.99
C LYS A 150 -34.70 -4.84 20.20
N SER A 151 -34.14 -5.71 21.03
CA SER A 151 -34.76 -6.96 21.46
C SER A 151 -34.43 -7.22 22.93
N PRO A 152 -35.37 -7.75 23.74
CA PRO A 152 -35.18 -7.81 25.19
C PRO A 152 -33.89 -8.52 25.63
N PRO A 153 -33.52 -9.71 25.10
CA PRO A 153 -32.27 -10.37 25.45
C PRO A 153 -31.00 -9.53 25.21
N LYS A 154 -30.99 -8.77 24.10
CA LYS A 154 -29.82 -7.99 23.69
C LYS A 154 -29.63 -6.76 24.56
N ILE A 155 -30.72 -6.02 24.76
CA ILE A 155 -30.71 -4.82 25.60
C ILE A 155 -30.40 -5.22 27.04
N ALA A 156 -31.03 -6.27 27.55
CA ALA A 156 -30.76 -6.78 28.90
C ALA A 156 -29.28 -7.14 29.08
N THR A 157 -28.71 -7.89 28.12
CA THR A 157 -27.29 -8.27 28.17
C THR A 157 -26.36 -7.05 28.15
N VAL A 158 -26.66 -6.03 27.34
CA VAL A 158 -25.86 -4.79 27.31
C VAL A 158 -25.91 -4.08 28.65
N LEU A 159 -27.12 -3.82 29.18
CA LEU A 159 -27.32 -3.13 30.45
C LEU A 159 -26.61 -3.86 31.60
N ARG A 160 -26.82 -5.17 31.71
CA ARG A 160 -26.17 -5.99 32.74
C ARG A 160 -24.66 -6.11 32.51
N SER A 161 -24.14 -5.93 31.30
CA SER A 161 -22.69 -6.00 31.02
C SER A 161 -21.95 -4.71 31.33
N VAL A 162 -22.55 -3.56 31.00
CA VAL A 162 -21.90 -2.24 31.13
C VAL A 162 -22.21 -1.55 32.44
N ASN A 163 -23.20 -2.06 33.19
CA ASN A 163 -23.71 -1.58 34.47
C ASN A 163 -24.18 -2.78 35.35
N PRO A 164 -23.27 -3.70 35.74
CA PRO A 164 -23.66 -4.92 36.47
C PRO A 164 -24.20 -4.64 37.87
N ASP A 165 -23.78 -3.54 38.50
CA ASP A 165 -24.09 -3.22 39.89
C ASP A 165 -25.34 -2.35 40.05
N GLU A 166 -25.96 -1.91 38.94
CA GLU A 166 -27.18 -1.11 38.98
C GLU A 166 -28.40 -1.92 39.43
N SER A 167 -29.33 -1.23 40.08
CA SER A 167 -30.54 -1.84 40.65
C SER A 167 -31.50 -2.38 39.58
N GLN A 168 -32.42 -3.26 40.00
CA GLN A 168 -33.53 -3.71 39.17
C GLN A 168 -34.37 -2.51 38.66
N GLU A 169 -34.60 -1.50 39.50
CA GLU A 169 -35.39 -0.31 39.14
C GLU A 169 -34.72 0.50 38.01
N TRP A 170 -33.40 0.69 38.10
CA TRP A 170 -32.63 1.31 37.02
C TRP A 170 -32.73 0.49 35.74
N PHE A 171 -32.58 -0.83 35.84
CA PHE A 171 -32.65 -1.73 34.70
C PHE A 171 -34.03 -1.68 34.02
N ASP A 172 -35.10 -1.73 34.79
CA ASP A 172 -36.48 -1.66 34.29
C ASP A 172 -36.72 -0.36 33.52
N THR A 173 -36.28 0.76 34.10
CA THR A 173 -36.38 2.08 33.48
C THR A 173 -35.65 2.12 32.14
N ARG A 174 -34.41 1.61 32.08
CA ARG A 174 -33.60 1.59 30.86
C ARG A 174 -34.12 0.61 29.81
N MET A 175 -34.63 -0.55 30.22
CA MET A 175 -35.25 -1.54 29.33
C MET A 175 -36.48 -0.96 28.65
N ARG A 176 -37.40 -0.36 29.42
CA ARG A 176 -38.61 0.28 28.87
C ARG A 176 -38.26 1.42 27.91
N ALA A 177 -37.30 2.26 28.28
CA ALA A 177 -36.84 3.34 27.41
C ALA A 177 -36.23 2.82 26.09
N ALA A 178 -35.40 1.78 26.14
CA ALA A 178 -34.73 1.23 24.96
C ALA A 178 -35.69 0.45 24.02
N LEU A 179 -36.72 -0.18 24.57
CA LEU A 179 -37.71 -0.99 23.85
C LEU A 179 -38.94 -0.20 23.39
N LYS A 180 -39.03 1.10 23.71
CA LYS A 180 -40.08 1.99 23.24
C LYS A 180 -40.23 1.93 21.71
N GLY A 181 -41.47 1.78 21.24
CA GLY A 181 -41.83 1.64 19.83
C GLY A 181 -41.53 0.26 19.26
N THR A 182 -41.43 -0.79 20.09
CA THR A 182 -41.25 -2.18 19.65
C THR A 182 -42.35 -3.08 20.22
N PRO A 183 -42.60 -4.27 19.65
CA PRO A 183 -43.56 -5.22 20.21
C PRO A 183 -43.26 -5.63 21.67
N ALA A 184 -42.03 -5.44 22.13
CA ALA A 184 -41.59 -5.75 23.49
C ALA A 184 -41.61 -4.53 24.43
N GLU A 185 -42.31 -3.45 24.09
CA GLU A 185 -42.47 -2.29 24.97
C GLU A 185 -43.24 -2.62 26.26
N TRP A 186 -44.19 -3.56 26.17
CA TRP A 186 -45.12 -3.94 27.24
C TRP A 186 -44.68 -5.14 28.07
N LEU A 187 -43.37 -5.30 28.30
CA LEU A 187 -42.87 -6.36 29.20
C LEU A 187 -43.43 -6.16 30.61
N SER A 188 -43.90 -7.26 31.21
CA SER A 188 -44.34 -7.27 32.60
C SER A 188 -43.15 -7.06 33.54
N SER A 189 -43.40 -6.65 34.79
CA SER A 189 -42.34 -6.55 35.79
C SER A 189 -41.69 -7.91 36.08
N GLU A 190 -42.45 -9.00 35.98
CA GLU A 190 -41.94 -10.37 36.10
C GLU A 190 -40.97 -10.72 34.94
N ASP A 191 -41.32 -10.37 33.70
CA ASP A 191 -40.43 -10.56 32.55
C ASP A 191 -39.12 -9.78 32.71
N LEU A 192 -39.19 -8.54 33.20
CA LEU A 192 -38.01 -7.71 33.44
C LEU A 192 -37.13 -8.27 34.56
N ALA A 193 -37.73 -8.76 35.65
CA ALA A 193 -37.00 -9.45 36.73
C ALA A 193 -36.30 -10.71 36.20
N ASN A 194 -36.99 -11.50 35.38
CA ASN A 194 -36.42 -12.68 34.73
C ASN A 194 -35.24 -12.33 33.82
N LEU A 195 -35.34 -11.25 33.03
CA LEU A 195 -34.24 -10.77 32.18
C LEU A 195 -33.05 -10.26 33.00
N TYR A 196 -33.30 -9.52 34.08
CA TYR A 196 -32.26 -9.00 34.97
C TYR A 196 -31.45 -10.14 35.61
N ALA A 197 -32.14 -11.15 36.15
CA ALA A 197 -31.52 -12.32 36.77
C ALA A 197 -30.80 -13.22 35.75
N LYS A 198 -31.38 -13.38 34.56
CA LYS A 198 -30.84 -14.27 33.52
C LYS A 198 -29.57 -13.74 32.86
N TYR A 199 -29.49 -12.44 32.62
CA TYR A 199 -28.40 -11.83 31.84
C TYR A 199 -27.31 -11.17 32.69
N GLY A 200 -27.22 -11.51 33.98
CA GLY A 200 -26.12 -11.11 34.85
C GLY A 200 -24.74 -11.53 34.32
N VAL A 201 -23.69 -10.77 34.69
CA VAL A 201 -22.32 -10.98 34.21
C VAL A 201 -21.69 -12.29 34.68
N GLU A 202 -22.23 -12.87 35.76
CA GLU A 202 -21.87 -14.16 36.33
C GLU A 202 -22.46 -15.36 35.57
N LYS A 203 -23.50 -15.14 34.75
CA LYS A 203 -24.17 -16.22 33.98
C LYS A 203 -23.48 -16.53 32.65
N PHE A 204 -22.82 -15.53 32.06
CA PHE A 204 -22.25 -15.60 30.73
C PHE A 204 -20.87 -14.94 30.70
N ASN A 205 -19.88 -15.64 30.14
CA ASN A 205 -18.57 -15.03 29.93
C ASN A 205 -18.67 -13.85 28.92
N LEU A 206 -17.61 -13.05 28.78
CA LEU A 206 -17.64 -11.86 27.93
C LEU A 206 -17.95 -12.17 26.45
N ASN A 207 -17.47 -13.30 25.93
CA ASN A 207 -17.74 -13.72 24.55
C ASN A 207 -19.22 -14.06 24.35
N ASP A 208 -19.80 -14.80 25.28
CA ASP A 208 -21.23 -15.15 25.25
C ASP A 208 -22.09 -13.89 25.33
N ARG A 209 -21.73 -12.94 26.20
CA ARG A 209 -22.41 -11.65 26.32
C ARG A 209 -22.34 -10.84 25.02
N GLY A 210 -21.16 -10.77 24.39
CA GLY A 210 -21.00 -10.13 23.08
C GLY A 210 -21.84 -10.81 21.99
N TYR A 211 -21.87 -12.15 21.97
CA TYR A 211 -22.69 -12.93 21.04
C TYR A 211 -24.19 -12.64 21.21
N ILE A 212 -24.71 -12.74 22.45
CA ILE A 212 -26.11 -12.49 22.76
C ILE A 212 -26.48 -11.07 22.35
N ALA A 213 -25.73 -10.06 22.80
CA ALA A 213 -25.96 -8.65 22.47
C ALA A 213 -25.72 -8.31 20.99
N SER A 214 -25.01 -9.17 20.26
CA SER A 214 -24.55 -8.94 18.88
C SER A 214 -23.65 -7.70 18.76
N VAL A 215 -22.76 -7.51 19.74
CA VAL A 215 -21.73 -6.47 19.76
C VAL A 215 -20.36 -7.10 20.00
N HIS A 216 -19.28 -6.34 19.80
CA HIS A 216 -17.96 -6.87 20.06
C HIS A 216 -17.75 -7.06 21.58
N PRO A 217 -17.26 -8.22 22.07
CA PRO A 217 -17.04 -8.48 23.50
C PRO A 217 -16.20 -7.39 24.19
N LEU A 218 -15.09 -6.97 23.56
CA LEU A 218 -14.24 -5.88 24.06
C LEU A 218 -14.94 -4.52 24.17
N GLU A 219 -16.00 -4.27 23.40
CA GLU A 219 -16.75 -3.02 23.50
C GLU A 219 -17.52 -2.94 24.82
N LEU A 220 -18.18 -4.04 25.21
CA LEU A 220 -18.85 -4.18 26.50
C LEU A 220 -17.87 -3.95 27.66
N TRP A 221 -16.70 -4.58 27.58
CA TRP A 221 -15.65 -4.41 28.58
C TRP A 221 -15.14 -2.98 28.63
N THR A 222 -14.90 -2.34 27.48
CA THR A 222 -14.38 -0.96 27.40
C THR A 222 -15.33 0.04 28.06
N VAL A 223 -16.63 -0.07 27.78
CA VAL A 223 -17.63 0.82 28.39
C VAL A 223 -17.71 0.62 29.91
N ASN A 224 -17.74 -0.63 30.37
CA ASN A 224 -17.74 -0.93 31.81
C ASN A 224 -16.47 -0.41 32.50
N TYR A 225 -15.31 -0.56 31.86
CA TYR A 225 -14.02 -0.11 32.41
C TYR A 225 -13.95 1.41 32.53
N LEU A 226 -14.29 2.14 31.46
CA LEU A 226 -14.28 3.61 31.43
C LEU A 226 -15.29 4.23 32.39
N ARG A 227 -16.40 3.54 32.70
CA ARG A 227 -17.32 3.97 33.75
C ARG A 227 -16.63 4.06 35.11
N ASN A 228 -15.85 3.04 35.45
CA ASN A 228 -15.16 2.95 36.74
C ASN A 228 -13.82 3.72 36.75
N HIS A 229 -13.27 4.02 35.58
CA HIS A 229 -12.01 4.73 35.39
C HIS A 229 -12.18 5.85 34.34
N PRO A 230 -12.92 6.92 34.66
CA PRO A 230 -13.27 7.96 33.67
C PRO A 230 -12.07 8.76 33.15
N LEU A 231 -10.95 8.74 33.89
CA LEU A 231 -9.70 9.42 33.53
C LEU A 231 -8.64 8.46 32.95
N ALA A 232 -9.00 7.20 32.68
CA ALA A 232 -8.07 6.23 32.12
C ALA A 232 -7.57 6.68 30.74
N SER A 233 -6.25 6.61 30.56
CA SER A 233 -5.61 6.83 29.28
C SER A 233 -5.84 5.64 28.33
N VAL A 234 -5.44 5.81 27.07
CA VAL A 234 -5.43 4.70 26.11
C VAL A 234 -4.50 3.58 26.58
N ASP A 235 -3.36 3.92 27.18
CA ASP A 235 -2.38 2.95 27.65
C ASP A 235 -2.90 2.16 28.86
N ASP A 236 -3.60 2.81 29.79
CA ASP A 236 -4.24 2.13 30.93
C ASP A 236 -5.24 1.08 30.48
N ILE A 237 -6.03 1.39 29.45
CA ILE A 237 -6.97 0.44 28.86
C ILE A 237 -6.27 -0.69 28.13
N GLN A 238 -5.18 -0.40 27.42
CA GLN A 238 -4.39 -1.44 26.76
C GLN A 238 -3.70 -2.35 27.78
N GLU A 239 -3.31 -1.86 28.95
CA GLU A 239 -2.75 -2.73 29.98
C GLU A 239 -3.85 -3.54 30.68
N ALA A 240 -4.89 -2.86 31.19
CA ALA A 240 -5.97 -3.50 31.93
C ALA A 240 -6.79 -4.51 31.12
N SER A 241 -6.85 -4.38 29.79
CA SER A 241 -7.56 -5.31 28.93
C SER A 241 -6.76 -6.55 28.53
N ARG A 242 -5.48 -6.69 28.90
CA ARG A 242 -4.56 -7.74 28.43
C ARG A 242 -5.17 -9.15 28.48
N ASP A 243 -5.65 -9.58 29.63
CA ASP A 243 -6.20 -10.94 29.83
C ASP A 243 -7.57 -11.11 29.17
N VAL A 244 -8.36 -10.03 29.14
CA VAL A 244 -9.68 -10.03 28.51
C VAL A 244 -9.56 -10.09 26.99
N ARG A 245 -8.55 -9.45 26.40
CA ARG A 245 -8.21 -9.58 24.98
C ARG A 245 -7.83 -11.03 24.63
N ALA A 246 -6.95 -11.66 25.42
CA ALA A 246 -6.60 -13.06 25.23
C ALA A 246 -7.84 -13.98 25.31
N THR A 247 -8.68 -13.79 26.34
CA THR A 247 -9.91 -14.55 26.54
C THR A 247 -10.91 -14.37 25.39
N THR A 248 -11.04 -13.13 24.88
CA THR A 248 -11.92 -12.81 23.75
C THR A 248 -11.55 -13.61 22.49
N TYR A 249 -10.26 -13.91 22.32
CA TYR A 249 -9.74 -14.64 21.17
C TYR A 249 -9.57 -16.16 21.40
N SER A 250 -9.92 -16.69 22.58
CA SER A 250 -9.80 -18.13 22.89
C SER A 250 -10.47 -19.04 21.86
N TRP A 251 -11.58 -18.59 21.24
CA TRP A 251 -12.25 -19.34 20.18
C TRP A 251 -11.34 -19.59 18.98
N LEU A 252 -10.43 -18.67 18.65
CA LEU A 252 -9.54 -18.74 17.50
C LEU A 252 -8.63 -19.97 17.56
N PHE A 253 -8.26 -20.42 18.76
CA PHE A 253 -7.36 -21.55 18.98
C PHE A 253 -8.06 -22.92 18.85
N LYS A 254 -9.39 -22.96 18.75
CA LYS A 254 -10.12 -24.24 18.58
C LYS A 254 -9.88 -24.81 17.17
N THR A 255 -9.60 -26.11 17.09
CA THR A 255 -9.27 -26.84 15.84
C THR A 255 -10.33 -26.69 14.74
N ARG A 256 -11.61 -26.59 15.10
CA ARG A 256 -12.71 -26.35 14.14
C ARG A 256 -12.56 -25.06 13.32
N TYR A 257 -11.70 -24.12 13.74
CA TYR A 257 -11.41 -22.88 13.03
C TYR A 257 -10.08 -22.90 12.26
N HIS A 258 -9.53 -24.08 11.95
CA HIS A 258 -8.23 -24.23 11.26
C HIS A 258 -8.09 -23.36 10.01
N ALA A 259 -9.08 -23.36 9.11
CA ALA A 259 -9.03 -22.54 7.89
C ALA A 259 -9.05 -21.02 8.18
N THR A 260 -9.66 -20.59 9.30
CA THR A 260 -9.60 -19.20 9.74
C THR A 260 -8.22 -18.87 10.31
N GLN A 261 -7.65 -19.76 11.12
CA GLN A 261 -6.28 -19.64 11.62
C GLN A 261 -5.28 -19.51 10.47
N ASP A 262 -5.33 -20.40 9.47
CA ASP A 262 -4.44 -20.36 8.29
C ASP A 262 -4.50 -19.02 7.58
N ARG A 263 -5.71 -18.49 7.35
CA ARG A 263 -5.90 -17.18 6.71
C ARG A 263 -5.32 -16.04 7.53
N ARG A 264 -5.41 -16.08 8.87
CA ARG A 264 -4.83 -15.05 9.74
C ARG A 264 -3.30 -15.10 9.73
N ILE A 265 -2.73 -16.30 9.83
CA ILE A 265 -1.28 -16.50 9.79
C ILE A 265 -0.71 -16.04 8.45
N LYS A 266 -1.30 -16.50 7.34
CA LYS A 266 -0.91 -16.09 5.98
C LYS A 266 -0.94 -14.58 5.80
N ARG A 267 -1.97 -13.90 6.32
CA ARG A 267 -2.09 -12.44 6.26
C ARG A 267 -0.94 -11.72 6.97
N MET A 268 -0.53 -12.20 8.14
CA MET A 268 0.57 -11.58 8.88
C MET A 268 1.89 -11.75 8.14
N ILE A 269 2.15 -12.95 7.63
CA ILE A 269 3.37 -13.25 6.87
C ILE A 269 3.40 -12.49 5.55
N GLU A 270 2.26 -12.37 4.87
CA GLU A 270 2.12 -11.48 3.69
C GLU A 270 2.49 -10.04 4.06
N ALA A 271 2.01 -9.51 5.19
CA ALA A 271 2.36 -8.17 5.64
C ALA A 271 3.87 -8.01 5.91
N GLU A 272 4.52 -9.01 6.49
CA GLU A 272 5.98 -9.03 6.70
C GLU A 272 6.76 -9.07 5.37
N ALA A 273 6.28 -9.83 4.38
CA ALA A 273 6.86 -9.82 3.04
C ALA A 273 6.80 -8.42 2.39
N PHE A 274 5.68 -7.71 2.55
CA PHE A 274 5.57 -6.32 2.08
C PHE A 274 6.49 -5.34 2.81
N VAL A 275 6.92 -5.63 4.05
CA VAL A 275 7.96 -4.85 4.73
C VAL A 275 9.30 -5.02 4.02
N GLN A 276 9.65 -6.23 3.58
CA GLN A 276 10.90 -6.47 2.83
C GLN A 276 10.85 -5.81 1.45
N ILE A 277 9.76 -5.99 0.71
CA ILE A 277 9.54 -5.33 -0.58
C ILE A 277 9.63 -3.80 -0.43
N GLY A 278 9.03 -3.26 0.63
CA GLY A 278 9.10 -1.83 0.94
C GLY A 278 10.51 -1.33 1.28
N LYS A 279 11.40 -2.16 1.84
CA LYS A 279 12.82 -1.82 1.99
C LYS A 279 13.51 -1.73 0.63
N SER A 280 13.28 -2.71 -0.25
CA SER A 280 13.86 -2.73 -1.60
C SER A 280 13.41 -1.52 -2.43
N TRP A 281 12.13 -1.15 -2.35
CA TRP A 281 11.62 0.03 -3.06
C TRP A 281 12.20 1.34 -2.50
N ARG A 282 12.31 1.48 -1.16
CA ARG A 282 12.95 2.66 -0.57
C ARG A 282 14.41 2.82 -0.97
N ALA A 283 15.14 1.72 -1.15
CA ALA A 283 16.53 1.78 -1.63
C ALA A 283 16.66 2.44 -3.02
N LEU A 284 15.59 2.38 -3.82
CA LEU A 284 15.44 2.99 -5.15
C LEU A 284 14.89 4.44 -5.11
N GLY A 285 14.66 5.01 -3.92
CA GLY A 285 14.20 6.39 -3.76
C GLY A 285 12.70 6.57 -3.52
N TYR A 286 11.91 5.49 -3.42
CA TYR A 286 10.50 5.60 -3.08
C TYR A 286 10.30 6.18 -1.67
N PRO A 287 9.31 7.07 -1.46
CA PRO A 287 9.22 7.87 -0.25
C PRO A 287 8.41 7.27 0.90
N PHE A 288 7.74 6.13 0.72
CA PHE A 288 6.76 5.64 1.70
C PHE A 288 7.45 4.93 2.87
N ALA A 289 6.91 5.15 4.08
CA ALA A 289 7.29 4.38 5.25
C ALA A 289 6.87 2.90 5.15
N SER A 290 5.75 2.63 4.48
CA SER A 290 5.18 1.29 4.28
C SER A 290 4.41 1.21 2.96
N LEU A 291 4.39 0.03 2.35
CA LEU A 291 3.52 -0.28 1.21
C LEU A 291 2.15 -0.76 1.68
N THR A 292 1.12 -0.55 0.85
CA THR A 292 -0.16 -1.25 1.01
C THR A 292 0.12 -2.76 0.85
N PRO A 293 -0.15 -3.61 1.86
CA PRO A 293 0.24 -5.01 1.84
C PRO A 293 -0.72 -5.84 0.99
N SER A 294 -0.74 -5.57 -0.31
CA SER A 294 -1.62 -6.22 -1.29
C SER A 294 -0.98 -6.29 -2.67
N TYR A 295 -1.35 -7.30 -3.47
CA TYR A 295 -0.95 -7.39 -4.88
C TYR A 295 -1.38 -6.16 -5.70
N ALA A 296 -2.38 -5.40 -5.23
CA ALA A 296 -2.76 -4.10 -5.80
C ALA A 296 -1.61 -3.08 -5.84
N THR A 297 -0.57 -3.25 -5.02
CA THR A 297 0.64 -2.41 -5.05
C THR A 297 1.34 -2.45 -6.41
N ALA A 298 1.24 -3.56 -7.14
CA ALA A 298 1.78 -3.70 -8.50
C ALA A 298 1.15 -2.75 -9.53
N VAL A 299 -0.05 -2.23 -9.22
CA VAL A 299 -0.83 -1.32 -10.07
C VAL A 299 -1.04 0.04 -9.40
N GLY A 300 -0.16 0.42 -8.47
CA GLY A 300 -0.11 1.77 -7.92
C GLY A 300 -0.99 2.04 -6.69
N ALA A 301 -1.49 1.01 -6.01
CA ALA A 301 -2.34 1.18 -4.81
C ALA A 301 -1.63 1.82 -3.60
N SER A 302 -0.29 1.87 -3.60
CA SER A 302 0.48 2.57 -2.55
C SER A 302 0.68 4.08 -2.84
N GLY A 303 0.33 4.54 -4.05
CA GLY A 303 0.60 5.91 -4.53
C GLY A 303 2.09 6.14 -4.82
N ASP A 304 2.44 7.31 -5.39
CA ASP A 304 3.81 7.87 -5.39
C ASP A 304 3.83 9.38 -5.63
N ARG A 305 4.97 10.01 -5.31
CA ARG A 305 5.28 11.41 -5.62
C ARG A 305 5.90 11.47 -7.02
N PRO A 306 5.44 12.38 -7.92
CA PRO A 306 6.04 12.53 -9.26
C PRO A 306 7.57 12.68 -9.24
N ALA A 307 8.12 13.40 -8.25
CA ALA A 307 9.56 13.54 -8.08
C ALA A 307 10.31 12.22 -7.84
N ALA A 308 9.73 11.26 -7.11
CA ALA A 308 10.37 9.96 -6.86
C ALA A 308 10.40 9.11 -8.13
N LEU A 309 9.35 9.15 -8.94
CA LEU A 309 9.32 8.51 -10.27
C LEU A 309 10.35 9.13 -11.22
N ALA A 310 10.54 10.46 -11.18
CA ALA A 310 11.59 11.13 -11.95
C ALA A 310 12.99 10.68 -11.51
N GLN A 311 13.24 10.59 -10.20
CA GLN A 311 14.51 10.08 -9.67
C GLN A 311 14.78 8.63 -10.04
N LEU A 312 13.75 7.77 -10.04
CA LEU A 312 13.87 6.37 -10.44
C LEU A 312 14.27 6.24 -11.91
N ILE A 313 13.59 6.97 -12.81
CA ILE A 313 13.94 6.88 -14.23
C ILE A 313 15.30 7.52 -14.54
N GLY A 314 15.68 8.58 -13.82
CA GLY A 314 17.04 9.14 -13.89
C GLY A 314 18.10 8.15 -13.40
N THR A 315 17.78 7.34 -12.37
CA THR A 315 18.66 6.26 -11.91
C THR A 315 18.83 5.18 -12.98
N ILE A 316 17.76 4.83 -13.70
CA ILE A 316 17.81 3.88 -14.82
C ILE A 316 18.65 4.47 -15.97
N ALA A 317 18.46 5.75 -16.30
CA ALA A 317 19.21 6.44 -17.34
C ALA A 317 20.71 6.58 -17.03
N ASN A 318 21.07 6.52 -15.75
CA ASN A 318 22.44 6.64 -15.26
C ASN A 318 23.02 5.29 -14.81
N ASP A 319 22.74 4.21 -15.54
CA ASP A 319 23.25 2.85 -15.33
C ASP A 319 23.09 2.33 -13.89
N GLY A 320 21.94 2.64 -13.28
CA GLY A 320 21.62 2.19 -11.93
C GLY A 320 22.28 3.00 -10.81
N LYS A 321 22.90 4.14 -11.13
CA LYS A 321 23.52 5.04 -10.16
C LYS A 321 22.60 6.21 -9.84
N THR A 322 22.37 6.44 -8.55
CA THR A 322 21.60 7.59 -8.08
C THR A 322 22.52 8.78 -7.79
N LEU A 323 22.01 9.98 -8.09
CA LEU A 323 22.64 11.27 -7.82
C LEU A 323 21.70 12.13 -6.95
N PRO A 324 22.23 12.98 -6.05
CA PRO A 324 21.41 13.89 -5.28
C PRO A 324 20.71 14.89 -6.21
N THR A 325 19.42 15.13 -5.97
CA THR A 325 18.69 16.19 -6.67
C THR A 325 19.11 17.55 -6.12
N GLN A 326 19.53 18.45 -7.02
CA GLN A 326 19.94 19.81 -6.67
C GLN A 326 19.04 20.81 -7.40
N SER A 327 18.51 21.79 -6.68
CA SER A 327 17.70 22.88 -7.26
C SER A 327 18.44 24.21 -7.30
N ILE A 328 19.56 24.32 -6.59
CA ILE A 328 20.43 25.50 -6.51
C ILE A 328 21.85 24.99 -6.75
N ALA A 329 22.54 25.52 -7.76
CA ALA A 329 23.92 25.10 -8.05
C ALA A 329 24.93 25.76 -7.10
N THR A 330 24.78 27.07 -6.90
CA THR A 330 25.70 27.90 -6.13
C THR A 330 24.97 29.08 -5.48
N LEU A 331 25.42 29.51 -4.31
CA LEU A 331 25.02 30.76 -3.67
C LEU A 331 26.23 31.69 -3.56
N GLU A 332 26.11 32.90 -4.09
CA GLU A 332 27.16 33.92 -4.04
C GLU A 332 26.69 35.09 -3.17
N PHE A 333 27.45 35.41 -2.12
CA PHE A 333 27.17 36.51 -1.19
C PHE A 333 28.25 37.58 -1.29
N ALA A 334 27.85 38.85 -1.16
CA ALA A 334 28.75 40.00 -1.12
C ALA A 334 29.78 40.02 -2.26
N LYS A 335 29.33 39.63 -3.46
CA LYS A 335 30.13 39.59 -4.67
C LYS A 335 30.85 40.91 -4.90
N ASP A 336 32.10 40.84 -5.35
CA ASP A 336 32.97 41.99 -5.62
C ASP A 336 33.31 42.81 -4.35
N THR A 337 33.25 42.19 -3.17
CA THR A 337 33.69 42.78 -1.90
C THR A 337 34.71 41.88 -1.19
N PRO A 338 35.50 42.39 -0.24
CA PRO A 338 36.39 41.55 0.58
C PRO A 338 35.67 40.47 1.41
N TYR A 339 34.33 40.53 1.52
CA TYR A 339 33.50 39.56 2.22
C TYR A 339 32.84 38.54 1.28
N GLU A 340 33.25 38.51 -0.01
CA GLU A 340 32.69 37.61 -1.00
C GLU A 340 32.76 36.15 -0.52
N THR A 341 31.61 35.49 -0.50
CA THR A 341 31.50 34.09 -0.07
C THR A 341 30.69 33.30 -1.08
N ARG A 342 31.29 32.23 -1.61
CA ARG A 342 30.65 31.33 -2.57
C ARG A 342 30.43 29.96 -1.94
N PHE A 343 29.16 29.55 -1.86
CA PHE A 343 28.77 28.21 -1.49
C PHE A 343 28.43 27.41 -2.74
N ALA A 344 29.08 26.27 -2.91
CA ALA A 344 28.78 25.29 -3.95
C ALA A 344 28.54 23.92 -3.30
N HIS A 345 27.81 23.04 -3.98
CA HIS A 345 27.65 21.68 -3.51
C HIS A 345 28.98 20.92 -3.52
N ALA A 346 29.28 20.19 -2.43
CA ALA A 346 30.37 19.24 -2.42
C ALA A 346 30.12 18.12 -3.45
N ALA A 347 31.16 17.72 -4.17
CA ALA A 347 31.08 16.60 -5.09
C ALA A 347 30.63 15.34 -4.33
N THR A 348 29.47 14.80 -4.72
CA THR A 348 28.93 13.58 -4.13
C THR A 348 29.12 12.45 -5.14
N ALA A 349 29.85 11.41 -4.74
CA ALA A 349 30.05 10.25 -5.60
C ALA A 349 28.68 9.58 -5.91
N PRO A 350 28.41 9.20 -7.17
CA PRO A 350 27.21 8.46 -7.52
C PRO A 350 27.11 7.15 -6.72
N ARG A 351 25.91 6.84 -6.21
CA ARG A 351 25.67 5.59 -5.47
C ARG A 351 25.02 4.56 -6.39
N ALA A 352 25.69 3.43 -6.63
CA ALA A 352 25.10 2.31 -7.37
C ALA A 352 23.99 1.64 -6.54
N VAL A 353 22.79 1.53 -7.12
CA VAL A 353 21.61 0.90 -6.49
C VAL A 353 21.00 -0.22 -7.32
N LEU A 354 21.30 -0.27 -8.62
CA LEU A 354 20.95 -1.35 -9.54
C LEU A 354 22.19 -1.77 -10.31
N SER A 355 22.21 -3.02 -10.80
CA SER A 355 23.27 -3.45 -11.71
C SER A 355 23.00 -2.91 -13.12
N PRO A 356 24.04 -2.58 -13.90
CA PRO A 356 23.88 -2.11 -15.28
C PRO A 356 23.06 -3.07 -16.17
N GLU A 357 23.23 -4.38 -15.99
CA GLU A 357 22.50 -5.39 -16.78
C GLU A 357 20.99 -5.34 -16.56
N ILE A 358 20.54 -5.01 -15.33
CA ILE A 358 19.12 -4.78 -15.04
C ILE A 358 18.65 -3.49 -15.75
N CYS A 359 19.46 -2.43 -15.68
CA CYS A 359 19.14 -1.16 -16.32
C CYS A 359 19.01 -1.30 -17.83
N ASP A 360 19.88 -2.05 -18.49
CA ASP A 360 19.82 -2.29 -19.94
C ASP A 360 18.51 -2.99 -20.36
N VAL A 361 18.10 -4.01 -19.60
CA VAL A 361 16.85 -4.74 -19.86
C VAL A 361 15.64 -3.82 -19.66
N VAL A 362 15.63 -3.04 -18.58
CA VAL A 362 14.56 -2.07 -18.31
C VAL A 362 14.54 -0.95 -19.36
N HIS A 363 15.70 -0.47 -19.80
CA HIS A 363 15.83 0.55 -20.84
C HIS A 363 15.20 0.08 -22.16
N GLN A 364 15.48 -1.16 -22.58
CA GLN A 364 14.86 -1.76 -23.75
C GLN A 364 13.32 -1.84 -23.60
N LEU A 365 12.83 -2.31 -22.45
CA LEU A 365 11.39 -2.37 -22.17
C LEU A 365 10.72 -0.98 -22.22
N LEU A 366 11.38 0.06 -21.69
CA LEU A 366 10.90 1.44 -21.73
C LEU A 366 10.90 2.01 -23.15
N ARG A 367 11.88 1.65 -23.97
CA ARG A 367 11.93 2.01 -25.40
C ARG A 367 10.77 1.37 -26.15
N ASP A 368 10.47 0.10 -25.89
CA ASP A 368 9.39 -0.62 -26.56
C ASP A 368 7.98 -0.08 -26.23
N VAL A 369 7.80 0.49 -25.03
CA VAL A 369 6.59 1.25 -24.66
C VAL A 369 6.37 2.46 -25.57
N VAL A 370 7.44 3.14 -25.97
CA VAL A 370 7.38 4.32 -26.86
C VAL A 370 7.34 3.92 -28.32
N LEU A 371 8.04 2.86 -28.76
CA LEU A 371 8.05 2.47 -30.18
C LEU A 371 6.75 1.80 -30.64
N GLY A 372 6.14 0.96 -29.79
CA GLY A 372 4.97 0.16 -30.17
C GLY A 372 3.86 0.09 -29.13
N GLY A 373 4.07 0.71 -27.97
CA GLY A 373 3.18 0.59 -26.83
C GLY A 373 2.31 1.80 -26.57
N THR A 374 2.02 1.99 -25.28
CA THR A 374 1.11 3.03 -24.78
C THR A 374 1.59 4.47 -25.00
N ALA A 375 2.88 4.68 -25.32
CA ALA A 375 3.48 5.99 -25.57
C ALA A 375 3.83 6.25 -27.05
N LYS A 376 3.28 5.47 -27.99
CA LYS A 376 3.58 5.52 -29.45
C LYS A 376 3.56 6.87 -30.14
N ARG A 377 2.92 7.90 -29.56
CA ARG A 377 2.91 9.26 -30.12
C ARG A 377 4.30 9.92 -30.14
N LEU A 378 5.23 9.41 -29.34
CA LEU A 378 6.63 9.83 -29.26
C LEU A 378 7.59 8.82 -29.90
N ALA A 379 7.11 7.84 -30.69
CA ALA A 379 7.97 6.87 -31.40
C ALA A 379 8.98 7.56 -32.33
N ASP A 380 8.60 8.72 -32.84
CA ASP A 380 9.42 9.62 -33.65
C ASP A 380 10.39 10.49 -32.83
N GLY A 381 10.49 10.31 -31.52
CA GLY A 381 11.33 11.16 -30.66
C GLY A 381 10.96 12.64 -30.73
N ILE A 382 11.95 13.49 -30.42
CA ILE A 382 11.86 14.95 -30.46
C ILE A 382 12.86 15.50 -31.46
N THR A 383 12.38 16.25 -32.45
CA THR A 383 13.24 16.92 -33.44
C THR A 383 13.64 18.31 -32.96
N LEU A 384 14.94 18.57 -32.92
CA LEU A 384 15.54 19.86 -32.58
C LEU A 384 15.57 20.80 -33.81
N PRO A 385 15.75 22.12 -33.63
CA PRO A 385 15.83 23.07 -34.74
C PRO A 385 16.97 22.80 -35.73
N ASP A 386 18.05 22.16 -35.27
CA ASP A 386 19.20 21.76 -36.08
C ASP A 386 18.98 20.46 -36.90
N GLY A 387 17.79 19.85 -36.78
CA GLY A 387 17.42 18.61 -37.46
C GLY A 387 17.81 17.34 -36.72
N ARG A 388 18.57 17.41 -35.62
CA ARG A 388 18.85 16.24 -34.77
C ARG A 388 17.56 15.72 -34.13
N ARG A 389 17.43 14.40 -34.03
CA ARG A 389 16.32 13.73 -33.36
C ARG A 389 16.81 13.12 -32.05
N LEU A 390 16.21 13.53 -30.94
CA LEU A 390 16.45 12.93 -29.63
C LEU A 390 15.46 11.79 -29.41
N ASP A 391 15.98 10.60 -29.10
CA ASP A 391 15.18 9.43 -28.73
C ASP A 391 14.40 9.70 -27.43
N VAL A 392 13.22 9.10 -27.30
CA VAL A 392 12.42 9.16 -26.08
C VAL A 392 12.07 7.74 -25.64
N TYR A 393 12.25 7.46 -24.37
CA TYR A 393 11.78 6.23 -23.74
C TYR A 393 11.10 6.54 -22.41
N GLY A 394 10.22 5.66 -21.95
CA GLY A 394 9.48 5.95 -20.72
C GLY A 394 8.34 4.99 -20.42
N LYS A 395 7.66 5.25 -19.30
CA LYS A 395 6.51 4.47 -18.84
C LYS A 395 5.31 5.34 -18.58
N THR A 396 4.17 4.85 -19.06
CA THR A 396 2.85 5.44 -18.83
C THR A 396 2.17 4.84 -17.60
N GLY A 397 1.29 5.63 -16.96
CA GLY A 397 0.37 5.18 -15.93
C GLY A 397 -0.97 5.90 -16.03
N THR A 398 -2.07 5.18 -15.83
CA THR A 398 -3.43 5.74 -15.75
C THR A 398 -4.09 5.22 -14.48
N GLY A 399 -4.65 6.11 -13.67
CA GLY A 399 -5.33 5.75 -12.42
C GLY A 399 -6.76 6.28 -12.36
N ASP A 400 -7.70 5.40 -11.99
CA ASP A 400 -9.10 5.72 -11.70
C ASP A 400 -9.41 5.32 -10.26
N GLN A 401 -9.13 6.20 -9.30
CA GLN A 401 -9.38 5.90 -7.89
C GLN A 401 -10.86 6.12 -7.59
N ARG A 402 -11.48 5.11 -6.96
CA ARG A 402 -12.90 5.15 -6.60
C ARG A 402 -13.11 4.83 -5.13
N LEU A 403 -14.03 5.54 -4.50
CA LEU A 403 -14.61 5.17 -3.22
C LEU A 403 -15.83 4.30 -3.49
N ASN A 404 -15.76 3.05 -3.07
CA ASN A 404 -16.86 2.10 -3.20
C ASN A 404 -17.44 1.78 -1.82
N VAL A 405 -18.75 1.89 -1.68
CA VAL A 405 -19.48 1.46 -0.47
C VAL A 405 -20.21 0.17 -0.79
N PHE A 406 -20.05 -0.82 0.08
CA PHE A 406 -20.65 -2.15 -0.07
C PHE A 406 -21.65 -2.41 1.05
N ALA A 407 -22.80 -2.95 0.68
CA ALA A 407 -23.73 -3.56 1.62
C ALA A 407 -23.31 -5.00 1.97
N ARG A 408 -24.06 -5.64 2.87
CA ARG A 408 -23.89 -7.04 3.24
C ARG A 408 -23.89 -7.94 1.99
N GLY A 409 -22.96 -8.89 1.94
CA GLY A 409 -22.79 -9.81 0.81
C GLY A 409 -21.98 -9.22 -0.35
N ALA A 410 -21.13 -8.22 -0.10
CA ALA A 410 -20.29 -7.56 -1.11
C ALA A 410 -21.08 -6.89 -2.25
N ARG A 411 -22.35 -6.54 -2.01
CA ARG A 411 -23.16 -5.81 -2.98
C ARG A 411 -22.74 -4.35 -3.01
N LEU A 412 -22.20 -3.88 -4.14
CA LEU A 412 -21.87 -2.48 -4.35
C LEU A 412 -23.15 -1.63 -4.28
N ILE A 413 -23.17 -0.60 -3.43
CA ILE A 413 -24.30 0.32 -3.28
C ILE A 413 -23.95 1.76 -3.62
N GLU A 414 -22.68 2.13 -3.58
CA GLU A 414 -22.19 3.44 -4.01
C GLU A 414 -20.83 3.27 -4.67
N SER A 415 -20.57 4.00 -5.75
CA SER A 415 -19.25 4.12 -6.36
C SER A 415 -19.02 5.55 -6.82
N ARG A 416 -18.01 6.20 -6.25
CA ARG A 416 -17.69 7.60 -6.50
C ARG A 416 -16.25 7.73 -6.99
N LYS A 417 -16.03 8.41 -8.13
CA LYS A 417 -14.68 8.70 -8.63
C LYS A 417 -14.04 9.78 -7.76
N VAL A 418 -12.91 9.45 -7.15
CA VAL A 418 -12.17 10.32 -6.23
C VAL A 418 -11.05 11.04 -6.96
N ASN A 419 -10.22 10.31 -7.70
CA ASN A 419 -9.08 10.85 -8.43
C ASN A 419 -9.00 10.24 -9.83
N ARG A 420 -8.73 11.09 -10.82
CA ARG A 420 -8.30 10.67 -12.15
C ARG A 420 -6.87 11.15 -12.39
N THR A 421 -6.00 10.23 -12.78
CA THR A 421 -4.58 10.52 -13.03
C THR A 421 -4.13 9.96 -14.37
N ALA A 422 -3.24 10.69 -15.03
CA ALA A 422 -2.49 10.25 -16.19
C ALA A 422 -1.05 10.71 -16.02
N THR A 423 -0.11 9.78 -16.05
CA THR A 423 1.30 10.06 -15.83
C THR A 423 2.13 9.48 -16.95
N PHE A 424 3.15 10.23 -17.38
CA PHE A 424 4.23 9.74 -18.21
C PHE A 424 5.56 10.06 -17.53
N VAL A 425 6.33 9.03 -17.24
CA VAL A 425 7.70 9.10 -16.73
C VAL A 425 8.61 8.87 -17.92
N PHE A 426 9.56 9.75 -18.18
CA PHE A 426 10.27 9.77 -19.46
C PHE A 426 11.74 10.15 -19.33
N VAL A 427 12.50 9.79 -20.37
CA VAL A 427 13.82 10.31 -20.70
C VAL A 427 13.81 10.77 -22.16
N ILE A 428 14.51 11.87 -22.44
CA ILE A 428 14.75 12.43 -23.76
C ILE A 428 16.26 12.48 -23.96
N GLY A 429 16.75 11.77 -24.98
CA GLY A 429 18.17 11.54 -25.20
C GLY A 429 18.81 10.77 -24.04
N ASP A 430 19.96 11.27 -23.58
CA ASP A 430 20.79 10.73 -22.51
C ASP A 430 20.84 11.62 -21.26
N ARG A 431 20.24 12.83 -21.33
CA ARG A 431 20.41 13.88 -20.30
C ARG A 431 19.13 14.30 -19.60
N PHE A 432 18.01 14.33 -20.30
CA PHE A 432 16.78 14.95 -19.78
C PHE A 432 15.81 13.88 -19.35
N PHE A 433 15.36 13.93 -18.11
CA PHE A 433 14.36 12.99 -17.60
C PHE A 433 13.36 13.70 -16.70
N GLY A 434 12.20 13.10 -16.52
CA GLY A 434 11.19 13.68 -15.65
C GLY A 434 9.86 12.94 -15.67
N THR A 435 8.87 13.63 -15.11
CA THR A 435 7.49 13.15 -15.03
C THR A 435 6.51 14.23 -15.40
N LEU A 436 5.50 13.87 -16.17
CA LEU A 436 4.37 14.72 -16.48
C LEU A 436 3.09 14.04 -16.02
N THR A 437 2.39 14.68 -15.08
CA THR A 437 1.15 14.15 -14.49
C THR A 437 -0.01 15.11 -14.68
N ALA A 438 -1.08 14.64 -15.31
CA ALA A 438 -2.38 15.28 -15.26
C ALA A 438 -3.20 14.67 -14.12
N TYR A 439 -3.80 15.53 -13.30
CA TYR A 439 -4.51 15.14 -12.08
C TYR A 439 -5.81 15.92 -11.94
N VAL A 440 -6.90 15.21 -11.61
CA VAL A 440 -8.19 15.82 -11.27
C VAL A 440 -8.75 15.14 -10.02
N HIS A 441 -9.14 15.95 -9.04
CA HIS A 441 -9.77 15.52 -7.79
C HIS A 441 -11.31 15.68 -7.85
N GLU A 442 -12.01 14.98 -6.97
CA GLU A 442 -13.43 15.19 -6.74
C GLU A 442 -13.73 16.64 -6.30
N PRO A 443 -14.88 17.22 -6.71
CA PRO A 443 -15.99 16.58 -7.44
C PRO A 443 -15.78 16.47 -8.96
N TYR A 444 -14.72 17.07 -9.51
CA TYR A 444 -14.53 17.16 -10.96
C TYR A 444 -14.05 15.86 -11.60
N ALA A 445 -13.40 14.96 -10.86
CA ALA A 445 -12.91 13.67 -11.37
C ALA A 445 -13.98 12.85 -12.10
N ALA A 446 -15.26 12.97 -11.71
CA ALA A 446 -16.39 12.33 -12.38
C ALA A 446 -16.62 12.82 -13.83
N ARG A 447 -16.23 14.06 -14.13
CA ARG A 447 -16.49 14.76 -15.41
C ARG A 447 -15.42 14.54 -16.47
N TYR A 448 -14.28 13.94 -16.10
CA TYR A 448 -13.17 13.74 -17.01
C TYR A 448 -12.95 12.26 -17.33
N ASP A 449 -12.63 11.98 -18.59
CA ASP A 449 -12.14 10.69 -19.04
C ASP A 449 -10.91 10.90 -19.94
N PHE A 450 -9.74 10.56 -19.42
CA PHE A 450 -8.48 10.64 -20.14
C PHE A 450 -7.54 9.53 -19.69
N THR A 451 -6.63 9.12 -20.57
CA THR A 451 -5.57 8.16 -20.27
C THR A 451 -4.20 8.85 -20.28
N SER A 452 -3.15 8.11 -19.96
CA SER A 452 -1.75 8.54 -20.14
C SER A 452 -1.40 9.07 -21.54
N ALA A 453 -2.22 8.76 -22.56
CA ALA A 453 -2.16 9.39 -23.87
C ALA A 453 -2.13 10.93 -23.80
N LEU A 454 -2.87 11.52 -22.87
CA LEU A 454 -2.89 12.96 -22.63
C LEU A 454 -1.53 13.48 -22.20
N SER A 455 -0.89 12.82 -21.24
CA SER A 455 0.43 13.20 -20.73
C SER A 455 1.53 13.08 -21.79
N VAL A 456 1.48 12.02 -22.59
CA VAL A 456 2.39 11.81 -23.72
C VAL A 456 2.19 12.89 -24.78
N GLN A 457 0.93 13.22 -25.11
CA GLN A 457 0.61 14.29 -26.06
C GLN A 457 1.05 15.66 -25.54
N LEU A 458 0.89 15.93 -24.24
CA LEU A 458 1.30 17.20 -23.65
C LEU A 458 2.82 17.38 -23.76
N LEU A 459 3.62 16.34 -23.45
CA LEU A 459 5.07 16.40 -23.63
C LEU A 459 5.43 16.70 -25.09
N LYS A 460 4.79 16.01 -26.04
CA LYS A 460 4.99 16.28 -27.48
C LYS A 460 4.67 17.74 -27.83
N SER A 461 3.55 18.27 -27.34
CA SER A 461 3.14 19.65 -27.58
C SER A 461 4.03 20.70 -26.90
N LEU A 462 4.71 20.35 -25.81
CA LEU A 462 5.69 21.21 -25.13
C LEU A 462 7.04 21.29 -25.85
N THR A 463 7.29 20.41 -26.84
CA THR A 463 8.55 20.37 -27.60
C THR A 463 9.08 21.76 -27.99
N PRO A 464 8.30 22.66 -28.62
CA PRO A 464 8.81 23.97 -29.01
C PRO A 464 9.35 24.80 -27.84
N ALA A 465 8.70 24.72 -26.67
CA ALA A 465 9.14 25.42 -25.47
C ALA A 465 10.38 24.77 -24.82
N LEU A 466 10.63 23.49 -25.10
CA LEU A 466 11.78 22.75 -24.58
C LEU A 466 13.00 22.82 -25.52
N GLN A 467 12.85 23.27 -26.77
CA GLN A 467 13.91 23.22 -27.78
C GLN A 467 15.20 23.93 -27.36
N THR A 468 15.12 25.11 -26.72
CA THR A 468 16.33 25.82 -26.23
C THR A 468 17.07 24.98 -25.19
N LEU A 469 16.35 24.43 -24.22
CA LEU A 469 16.93 23.60 -23.16
C LEU A 469 17.55 22.31 -23.73
N LEU A 470 16.89 21.69 -24.70
CA LEU A 470 17.34 20.44 -25.32
C LEU A 470 18.50 20.64 -26.32
N GLY A 471 18.60 21.83 -26.91
CA GLY A 471 19.57 22.18 -27.96
C GLY A 471 20.96 22.56 -27.44
N ASP A 472 21.06 23.12 -26.22
CA ASP A 472 22.31 23.58 -25.57
C ASP A 472 23.26 22.43 -25.15
N GLY A 473 23.13 21.27 -25.78
CA GLY A 473 23.74 20.00 -25.39
C GLY A 473 25.27 19.92 -25.49
N ASP A 474 25.93 20.76 -26.29
CA ASP A 474 27.38 20.66 -26.54
C ASP A 474 28.25 21.70 -25.80
N SER A 475 27.66 22.72 -25.16
CA SER A 475 28.44 23.83 -24.56
C SER A 475 28.72 23.68 -23.06
N ALA A 476 28.14 22.68 -22.39
CA ALA A 476 28.35 22.41 -20.98
C ALA A 476 29.26 21.19 -20.74
N THR A 477 30.38 21.10 -21.47
CA THR A 477 31.54 20.43 -20.89
C THR A 477 31.95 21.26 -19.68
N LEU A 478 31.94 20.62 -18.50
CA LEU A 478 32.50 21.15 -17.26
C LEU A 478 33.85 21.81 -17.58
N ALA A 479 33.89 23.13 -17.59
CA ALA A 479 35.14 23.85 -17.56
C ALA A 479 35.82 23.47 -16.25
N SER A 480 36.73 22.50 -16.31
CA SER A 480 37.73 22.30 -15.28
C SER A 480 38.36 23.67 -15.00
N PRO A 481 38.51 24.08 -13.73
CA PRO A 481 39.26 25.27 -13.43
C PRO A 481 40.70 24.99 -13.88
N ALA A 482 41.10 25.60 -15.00
CA ALA A 482 42.49 25.62 -15.42
C ALA A 482 43.29 26.24 -14.28
N GLU A 483 44.26 25.48 -13.76
CA GLU A 483 45.36 25.99 -12.96
C GLU A 483 45.95 27.19 -13.72
N ARG A 484 45.78 28.39 -13.18
CA ARG A 484 46.61 29.52 -13.60
C ARG A 484 47.98 29.27 -13.00
N SER A 485 48.92 28.92 -13.87
CA SER A 485 50.34 29.02 -13.61
C SER A 485 50.67 30.48 -13.24
N ASP A 486 51.20 30.66 -12.04
CA ASP A 486 52.00 31.82 -11.70
C ASP A 486 53.27 31.77 -12.56
N GLU A 487 53.41 32.67 -13.52
CA GLU A 487 54.72 33.07 -13.99
C GLU A 487 54.75 34.52 -14.50
N GLN A 488 55.74 35.24 -13.95
CA GLN A 488 56.35 36.48 -14.43
C GLN A 488 55.63 37.81 -14.17
N VAL A 489 55.97 38.38 -13.01
CA VAL A 489 56.31 39.80 -12.94
C VAL A 489 57.79 39.90 -12.54
N SER A 490 58.66 40.07 -13.54
CA SER A 490 60.01 40.60 -13.36
C SER A 490 60.06 42.05 -13.84
N ASP A 491 60.56 42.90 -12.94
CA ASP A 491 61.13 44.25 -13.12
C ASP A 491 60.21 45.39 -13.59
N ILE A 492 60.21 46.54 -12.90
CA ILE A 492 61.27 47.57 -12.92
C ILE A 492 60.96 48.68 -11.88
N ARG A 493 61.99 48.98 -11.06
CA ARG A 493 62.29 50.18 -10.22
C ARG A 493 61.63 50.34 -8.84
#